data_AF-A0AA44KG35-F1
#
_entry.id   AF-A0AA44KG35-F1
#
_cell.length_a   1.000
_cell.length_b   1.000
_cell.length_c   1.000
_cell.angle_alpha   90.00
_cell.angle_beta   90.00
_cell.angle_gamma   90.00
#
_symmetry.space_group_name_H-M   'P 1'
#
loop_
_entity.id
_entity.type
_entity.pdbx_description
1 polymer ?
#
loop_
_entity_poly.entity_id
_entity_poly.type
_entity_poly.pdbx_seq_one_letter_code
_entity_poly.pdbx_strand_id
1 'polypeptide(L)'
;KEQIYLKAQKDYDELVQHNFTQRILNDKDSIVDGIYNERIKKVHTQTIDLAKNVNVGGEYLTNVGLSKDTIVGLSNTLNVGVDNKVRVAKNSHEYVGENKDIEIGANQNTIIHKDEIRNVKGNKKEVVEGHYDINISDKMQVLSEKEMDYKSKDNILFTSNESIGFESDKNTSMVADNITTYAKTIHELKADSEATIQVGETIINAKPDCVIIKAGGVEVTIDSNGLVV
;
A
#
# COMPACT_ATOMS: atom_id res chain seq x y z
N LYS A 1 -4.64 49.81 -49.08
CA LYS A 1 -3.80 49.05 -48.12
C LYS A 1 -2.38 49.54 -48.29
N GLU A 2 -1.75 50.01 -47.23
CA GLU A 2 -0.33 50.37 -47.24
C GLU A 2 0.48 49.12 -46.96
N GLN A 3 1.56 48.91 -47.72
CA GLN A 3 2.42 47.72 -47.59
C GLN A 3 3.87 48.12 -47.81
N ILE A 4 4.76 47.55 -47.01
CA ILE A 4 6.21 47.63 -47.18
C ILE A 4 6.72 46.20 -47.36
N TYR A 5 7.51 45.97 -48.41
CA TYR A 5 8.12 44.68 -48.71
C TYR A 5 9.63 44.80 -48.55
N LEU A 6 10.21 43.95 -47.71
CA LEU A 6 11.65 43.78 -47.57
C LEU A 6 12.01 42.38 -48.09
N LYS A 7 12.89 42.30 -49.08
CA LYS A 7 13.33 41.05 -49.69
C LYS A 7 14.85 41.07 -49.87
N ALA A 8 15.53 40.10 -49.25
CA ALA A 8 16.91 39.75 -49.57
C ALA A 8 16.92 38.52 -50.50
N GLN A 9 17.86 38.47 -51.45
CA GLN A 9 18.04 37.32 -52.37
C GLN A 9 19.03 36.26 -51.83
N LYS A 10 19.82 36.62 -50.82
CA LYS A 10 20.78 35.75 -50.16
C LYS A 10 20.65 35.92 -48.65
N ASP A 11 21.33 36.93 -48.10
CA ASP A 11 21.45 37.15 -46.66
C ASP A 11 20.80 38.47 -46.25
N TYR A 12 20.27 38.51 -45.03
CA TYR A 12 19.77 39.70 -44.36
C TYR A 12 20.28 39.70 -42.92
N ASP A 13 21.04 40.74 -42.56
CA ASP A 13 21.56 40.94 -41.21
C ASP A 13 20.94 42.19 -40.59
N GLU A 14 20.47 42.08 -39.35
CA GLU A 14 20.00 43.20 -38.54
C GLU A 14 20.86 43.33 -37.28
N LEU A 15 21.53 44.48 -37.12
CA LEU A 15 22.36 44.78 -35.96
C LEU A 15 21.79 45.97 -35.19
N VAL A 16 21.42 45.73 -33.93
CA VAL A 16 20.93 46.76 -33.01
C VAL A 16 21.88 46.85 -31.83
N GLN A 17 22.54 47.99 -31.66
CA GLN A 17 23.57 48.17 -30.61
C GLN A 17 23.00 48.41 -29.21
N HIS A 18 21.73 48.81 -29.12
CA HIS A 18 21.08 49.16 -27.85
C HIS A 18 19.79 48.36 -27.67
N ASN A 19 18.65 48.91 -28.09
CA ASN A 19 17.32 48.33 -27.86
C ASN A 19 16.56 48.14 -29.17
N PHE A 20 15.90 47.00 -29.31
CA PHE A 20 14.93 46.73 -30.38
C PHE A 20 13.53 46.59 -29.75
N THR A 21 12.57 47.34 -30.27
CA THR A 21 11.16 47.28 -29.84
C THR A 21 10.28 47.10 -31.07
N GLN A 22 9.47 46.05 -31.07
CA GLN A 22 8.48 45.79 -32.11
C GLN A 22 7.09 45.74 -31.49
N ARG A 23 6.13 46.46 -32.07
CA ARG A 23 4.72 46.40 -31.68
C ARG A 23 3.88 46.07 -32.91
N ILE A 24 3.10 44.99 -32.81
CA ILE A 24 2.16 44.55 -33.84
C ILE A 24 0.78 44.63 -33.21
N LEU A 25 -0.14 45.37 -33.83
CA LEU A 25 -1.46 45.66 -33.25
C LEU A 25 -2.49 44.54 -33.48
N ASN A 26 -2.25 43.71 -34.49
CA ASN A 26 -3.08 42.56 -34.86
C ASN A 26 -2.18 41.32 -34.89
N ASP A 27 -2.21 40.57 -36.00
CA ASP A 27 -1.55 39.27 -36.10
C ASP A 27 -0.09 39.36 -36.55
N LYS A 28 0.73 38.42 -36.06
CA LYS A 28 2.08 38.13 -36.53
C LYS A 28 2.14 36.67 -36.98
N ASP A 29 2.47 36.46 -38.25
CA ASP A 29 2.85 35.14 -38.75
C ASP A 29 4.37 35.11 -39.01
N SER A 30 5.00 33.97 -38.73
CA SER A 30 6.44 33.80 -38.89
C SER A 30 6.76 32.36 -39.21
N ILE A 31 7.32 32.13 -40.39
CA ILE A 31 7.64 30.80 -40.91
C ILE A 31 9.14 30.75 -41.19
N VAL A 32 9.79 29.68 -40.72
CA VAL A 32 11.18 29.36 -41.02
C VAL A 32 11.20 27.94 -41.54
N ASP A 33 11.46 27.77 -42.84
CA ASP A 33 11.50 26.42 -43.46
C ASP A 33 12.72 25.60 -43.02
N GLY A 34 13.77 26.30 -42.59
CA GLY A 34 15.01 25.70 -42.11
C GLY A 34 15.10 25.63 -40.58
N ILE A 35 16.26 25.99 -40.06
CA ILE A 35 16.56 25.93 -38.62
C ILE A 35 16.40 27.31 -38.01
N TYR A 36 15.64 27.40 -36.92
CA TYR A 36 15.57 28.58 -36.07
C TYR A 36 16.42 28.38 -34.81
N ASN A 37 17.39 29.25 -34.58
CA ASN A 37 18.21 29.26 -33.37
C ASN A 37 17.99 30.58 -32.62
N GLU A 38 17.67 30.48 -31.33
CA GLU A 38 17.56 31.64 -30.45
C GLU A 38 18.49 31.46 -29.25
N ARG A 39 19.27 32.50 -28.93
CA ARG A 39 20.19 32.49 -27.80
C ARG A 39 20.00 33.73 -26.94
N ILE A 40 19.45 33.52 -25.75
CA ILE A 40 19.32 34.56 -24.73
C ILE A 40 20.41 34.37 -23.68
N LYS A 41 21.24 35.40 -23.46
CA LYS A 41 22.37 35.33 -22.51
C LYS A 41 21.98 35.56 -21.05
N LYS A 42 20.83 36.18 -20.79
CA LYS A 42 20.39 36.60 -19.45
C LYS A 42 19.01 36.07 -19.10
N VAL A 43 17.96 36.74 -19.58
CA VAL A 43 16.57 36.47 -19.17
C VAL A 43 15.68 36.46 -20.40
N HIS A 44 14.83 35.43 -20.51
CA HIS A 44 13.76 35.33 -21.49
C HIS A 44 12.43 35.22 -20.74
N THR A 45 11.51 36.15 -21.00
CA THR A 45 10.16 36.15 -20.43
C THR A 45 9.17 36.09 -21.57
N GLN A 46 8.24 35.14 -21.49
CA GLN A 46 7.15 34.98 -22.45
C GLN A 46 5.83 34.96 -21.68
N THR A 47 4.96 35.94 -21.96
CA THR A 47 3.62 36.02 -21.39
C THR A 47 2.61 35.78 -22.50
N ILE A 48 1.63 34.90 -22.24
CA ILE A 48 0.53 34.58 -23.14
C ILE A 48 -0.75 34.70 -22.33
N ASP A 49 -1.64 35.62 -22.71
CA ASP A 49 -2.84 35.93 -21.92
C ASP A 49 -3.98 34.92 -22.11
N LEU A 50 -4.00 34.20 -23.24
CA LEU A 50 -5.08 33.28 -23.60
C LEU A 50 -4.61 31.82 -23.66
N ALA A 51 -3.83 31.46 -24.67
CA ALA A 51 -3.46 30.06 -24.91
C ALA A 51 -2.12 29.90 -25.65
N LYS A 52 -1.35 28.88 -25.24
CA LYS A 52 -0.13 28.44 -25.91
C LYS A 52 -0.29 26.98 -26.33
N ASN A 53 -0.08 26.70 -27.61
CA ASN A 53 -0.04 25.35 -28.17
C ASN A 53 1.35 25.09 -28.75
N VAL A 54 1.92 23.91 -28.47
CA VAL A 54 3.25 23.51 -28.92
C VAL A 54 3.14 22.10 -29.49
N ASN A 55 3.39 21.95 -30.79
CA ASN A 55 3.47 20.66 -31.46
C ASN A 55 4.89 20.44 -31.95
N VAL A 56 5.46 19.28 -31.61
CA VAL A 56 6.80 18.90 -32.04
C VAL A 56 6.69 17.55 -32.74
N GLY A 57 7.09 17.48 -34.02
CA GLY A 57 7.00 16.25 -34.81
C GLY A 57 8.09 15.23 -34.53
N GLY A 58 9.11 15.61 -33.75
CA GLY A 58 10.22 14.76 -33.32
C GLY A 58 10.42 14.85 -31.80
N GLU A 59 11.68 14.92 -31.37
CA GLU A 59 12.03 14.99 -29.94
C GLU A 59 11.83 16.41 -29.36
N TYR A 60 11.33 16.48 -28.11
CA TYR A 60 11.25 17.71 -27.31
C TYR A 60 12.06 17.59 -26.02
N LEU A 61 13.31 18.09 -26.04
CA LEU A 61 14.23 18.03 -24.91
C LEU A 61 14.22 19.34 -24.11
N THR A 62 14.10 19.24 -22.78
CA THR A 62 14.22 20.38 -21.85
C THR A 62 15.29 20.08 -20.81
N ASN A 63 16.37 20.87 -20.79
CA ASN A 63 17.42 20.79 -19.78
C ASN A 63 17.40 22.04 -18.90
N VAL A 64 17.39 21.85 -17.58
CA VAL A 64 17.30 22.94 -16.61
C VAL A 64 18.43 22.79 -15.58
N GLY A 65 19.25 23.83 -15.43
CA GLY A 65 20.47 23.75 -14.61
C GLY A 65 20.24 23.92 -13.10
N LEU A 66 19.15 24.57 -12.69
CA LEU A 66 18.87 24.92 -11.29
C LEU A 66 17.52 24.36 -10.82
N SER A 67 16.41 24.96 -11.26
CA SER A 67 15.06 24.58 -10.83
C SER A 67 14.03 24.72 -11.95
N LYS A 68 13.04 23.84 -11.95
CA LYS A 68 11.87 23.86 -12.84
C LYS A 68 10.61 23.79 -11.99
N ASP A 69 9.85 24.87 -11.99
CA ASP A 69 8.55 24.94 -11.32
C ASP A 69 7.43 24.86 -12.36
N THR A 70 6.31 24.25 -11.99
CA THR A 70 5.12 24.14 -12.85
C THR A 70 3.89 24.33 -11.97
N ILE A 71 3.17 25.41 -12.20
CA ILE A 71 1.95 25.76 -11.47
C ILE A 71 0.80 25.68 -12.47
N VAL A 72 -0.23 24.92 -12.11
CA VAL A 72 -1.40 24.68 -12.95
C VAL A 72 -2.65 25.02 -12.13
N GLY A 73 -3.47 25.93 -12.64
CA GLY A 73 -4.63 26.44 -11.89
C GLY A 73 -5.87 25.54 -11.91
N LEU A 74 -5.98 24.64 -12.90
CA LEU A 74 -7.17 23.79 -13.08
C LEU A 74 -6.83 22.31 -13.19
N SER A 75 -6.19 21.88 -14.29
CA SER A 75 -5.92 20.45 -14.53
C SER A 75 -4.62 20.21 -15.29
N ASN A 76 -3.95 19.11 -14.96
CA ASN A 76 -2.73 18.65 -15.62
C ASN A 76 -2.91 17.18 -16.03
N THR A 77 -2.88 16.89 -17.33
CA THR A 77 -3.03 15.53 -17.88
C THR A 77 -1.77 15.14 -18.63
N LEU A 78 -1.23 13.96 -18.34
CA LEU A 78 -0.06 13.38 -19.00
C LEU A 78 -0.45 12.07 -19.69
N ASN A 79 -0.37 12.04 -21.01
CA ASN A 79 -0.55 10.83 -21.81
C ASN A 79 0.80 10.40 -22.38
N VAL A 80 1.21 9.16 -22.12
CA VAL A 80 2.48 8.58 -22.59
C VAL A 80 2.18 7.29 -23.34
N GLY A 81 2.61 7.20 -24.60
CA GLY A 81 2.26 6.08 -25.47
C GLY A 81 3.11 4.83 -25.32
N VAL A 82 4.32 4.95 -24.76
CA VAL A 82 5.27 3.84 -24.61
C VAL A 82 5.72 3.70 -23.16
N ASP A 83 6.67 4.54 -22.70
CA ASP A 83 7.27 4.40 -21.38
C ASP A 83 7.35 5.74 -20.63
N ASN A 84 7.00 5.75 -19.35
CA ASN A 84 7.21 6.87 -18.44
C ASN A 84 8.21 6.50 -17.35
N LYS A 85 9.40 7.12 -17.36
CA LYS A 85 10.47 6.84 -16.40
C LYS A 85 10.82 8.08 -15.57
N VAL A 86 10.62 7.97 -14.26
CA VAL A 86 10.99 9.00 -13.30
C VAL A 86 12.19 8.55 -12.48
N ARG A 87 13.21 9.40 -12.36
CA ARG A 87 14.36 9.18 -11.48
C ARG A 87 14.53 10.41 -10.59
N VAL A 88 14.59 10.17 -9.28
CA VAL A 88 14.77 11.21 -8.27
C VAL A 88 16.01 10.85 -7.45
N ALA A 89 17.00 11.75 -7.42
CA ALA A 89 18.29 11.45 -6.78
C ALA A 89 18.27 11.56 -5.25
N LYS A 90 17.32 12.31 -4.69
CA LYS A 90 17.19 12.54 -3.24
C LYS A 90 15.80 12.16 -2.75
N ASN A 91 14.87 13.12 -2.76
CA ASN A 91 13.56 12.97 -2.11
C ASN A 91 12.43 13.22 -3.12
N SER A 92 11.37 12.42 -3.04
CA SER A 92 10.09 12.65 -3.70
C SER A 92 9.02 12.81 -2.62
N HIS A 93 8.18 13.84 -2.75
CA HIS A 93 7.03 14.08 -1.90
C HIS A 93 5.81 14.35 -2.76
N GLU A 94 4.68 13.79 -2.36
CA GLU A 94 3.41 13.96 -3.02
C GLU A 94 2.35 14.22 -1.95
N TYR A 95 1.52 15.22 -2.20
CA TYR A 95 0.37 15.54 -1.37
C TYR A 95 -0.86 15.58 -2.27
N VAL A 96 -1.89 14.83 -1.89
CA VAL A 96 -3.18 14.77 -2.58
C VAL A 96 -4.24 15.20 -1.57
N GLY A 97 -4.97 16.27 -1.91
CA GLY A 97 -5.97 16.85 -1.01
C GLY A 97 -7.25 16.02 -0.88
N GLU A 98 -7.57 15.24 -1.92
CA GLU A 98 -8.75 14.39 -2.00
C GLU A 98 -8.34 12.93 -2.24
N ASN A 99 -8.72 12.35 -3.38
CA ASN A 99 -8.52 10.93 -3.69
C ASN A 99 -7.31 10.69 -4.59
N LYS A 100 -6.65 9.54 -4.42
CA LYS A 100 -5.63 9.01 -5.31
C LYS A 100 -6.00 7.61 -5.77
N ASP A 101 -6.40 7.51 -7.02
CA ASP A 101 -6.71 6.23 -7.68
C ASP A 101 -5.49 5.75 -8.48
N ILE A 102 -5.20 4.45 -8.37
CA ILE A 102 -4.09 3.80 -9.08
C ILE A 102 -4.64 2.53 -9.71
N GLU A 103 -4.59 2.46 -11.04
CA GLU A 103 -4.95 1.28 -11.82
C GLU A 103 -3.71 0.77 -12.57
N ILE A 104 -3.47 -0.53 -12.48
CA ILE A 104 -2.32 -1.20 -13.09
C ILE A 104 -2.84 -2.40 -13.85
N GLY A 105 -2.72 -2.37 -15.18
CA GLY A 105 -3.24 -3.43 -16.04
C GLY A 105 -2.43 -4.73 -16.03
N ALA A 106 -1.24 -4.73 -15.41
CA ALA A 106 -0.39 -5.91 -15.28
C ALA A 106 0.21 -6.00 -13.86
N ASN A 107 1.53 -5.88 -13.72
CA ASN A 107 2.22 -6.13 -12.45
C ASN A 107 2.67 -4.83 -11.76
N GLN A 108 2.60 -4.82 -10.42
CA GLN A 108 3.23 -3.82 -9.57
C GLN A 108 4.35 -4.48 -8.75
N ASN A 109 5.57 -3.97 -8.87
CA ASN A 109 6.70 -4.40 -8.03
C ASN A 109 7.23 -3.22 -7.22
N THR A 110 7.37 -3.42 -5.91
CA THR A 110 7.82 -2.40 -4.96
C THR A 110 9.01 -2.94 -4.17
N ILE A 111 10.14 -2.23 -4.20
CA ILE A 111 11.34 -2.58 -3.44
C ILE A 111 11.68 -1.41 -2.52
N ILE A 112 11.73 -1.66 -1.22
CA ILE A 112 12.07 -0.68 -0.19
C ILE A 112 13.32 -1.21 0.54
N HIS A 113 14.41 -0.44 0.51
CA HIS A 113 15.70 -0.86 1.08
C HIS A 113 15.81 -0.64 2.59
N LYS A 114 14.92 0.15 3.17
CA LYS A 114 14.88 0.50 4.59
C LYS A 114 13.45 0.30 5.09
N ASP A 115 12.90 1.32 5.75
CA ASP A 115 11.63 1.22 6.46
C ASP A 115 10.44 1.65 5.59
N GLU A 116 9.30 1.00 5.79
CA GLU A 116 7.99 1.41 5.27
C GLU A 116 7.05 1.68 6.45
N ILE A 117 6.40 2.85 6.44
CA ILE A 117 5.40 3.22 7.46
C ILE A 117 4.11 3.59 6.73
N ARG A 118 3.01 2.92 7.09
CA ARG A 118 1.68 3.15 6.53
C ARG A 118 0.69 3.45 7.65
N ASN A 119 0.21 4.68 7.71
CA ASN A 119 -0.79 5.12 8.68
C ASN A 119 -2.14 5.33 7.98
N VAL A 120 -3.14 4.52 8.31
CA VAL A 120 -4.49 4.60 7.75
C VAL A 120 -5.46 4.94 8.89
N LYS A 121 -6.09 6.12 8.83
CA LYS A 121 -7.07 6.55 9.85
C LYS A 121 -8.45 5.92 9.66
N GLY A 122 -8.79 5.60 8.41
CA GLY A 122 -10.02 4.90 8.06
C GLY A 122 -9.79 3.39 7.96
N ASN A 123 -10.55 2.74 7.08
CA ASN A 123 -10.45 1.31 6.86
C ASN A 123 -9.37 0.97 5.84
N LYS A 124 -8.66 -0.15 6.05
CA LYS A 124 -7.84 -0.81 5.02
C LYS A 124 -8.55 -2.11 4.62
N LYS A 125 -8.84 -2.27 3.32
CA LYS A 125 -9.37 -3.51 2.74
C LYS A 125 -8.42 -3.98 1.65
N GLU A 126 -8.07 -5.25 1.70
CA GLU A 126 -7.19 -5.92 0.74
C GLU A 126 -7.88 -7.21 0.32
N VAL A 127 -8.01 -7.44 -0.99
CA VAL A 127 -8.62 -8.65 -1.57
C VAL A 127 -7.61 -9.20 -2.55
N VAL A 128 -7.18 -10.44 -2.31
CA VAL A 128 -6.23 -11.15 -3.15
C VAL A 128 -6.93 -12.38 -3.68
N GLU A 129 -7.15 -12.44 -4.99
CA GLU A 129 -7.79 -13.60 -5.64
C GLU A 129 -6.84 -14.79 -5.77
N GLY A 130 -5.54 -14.50 -5.86
CA GLY A 130 -4.48 -15.48 -5.88
C GLY A 130 -3.92 -15.79 -4.49
N HIS A 131 -2.60 -15.96 -4.42
CA HIS A 131 -1.90 -16.29 -3.20
C HIS A 131 -1.37 -15.04 -2.48
N TYR A 132 -1.39 -15.05 -1.15
CA TYR A 132 -0.86 -13.97 -0.31
C TYR A 132 0.20 -14.52 0.64
N ASP A 133 1.45 -14.19 0.34
CA ASP A 133 2.63 -14.60 1.12
C ASP A 133 3.10 -13.46 2.03
N ILE A 134 3.37 -13.80 3.29
CA ILE A 134 4.03 -12.92 4.24
C ILE A 134 5.24 -13.66 4.81
N ASN A 135 6.44 -13.14 4.58
CA ASN A 135 7.70 -13.66 5.15
C ASN A 135 8.38 -12.56 5.97
N ILE A 136 8.56 -12.80 7.26
CA ILE A 136 9.16 -11.87 8.22
C ILE A 136 10.33 -12.57 8.91
N SER A 137 11.53 -12.00 8.83
CA SER A 137 12.76 -12.63 9.35
C SER A 137 12.97 -12.46 10.85
N ASP A 138 12.29 -11.49 11.47
CA ASP A 138 12.40 -11.22 12.91
C ASP A 138 11.02 -11.37 13.58
N LYS A 139 10.32 -10.25 13.84
CA LYS A 139 9.06 -10.26 14.59
C LYS A 139 7.87 -9.84 13.74
N MET A 140 6.82 -10.65 13.76
CA MET A 140 5.47 -10.28 13.32
C MET A 140 4.60 -10.00 14.55
N GLN A 141 3.84 -8.91 14.53
CA GLN A 141 2.87 -8.59 15.57
C GLN A 141 1.55 -8.16 14.93
N VAL A 142 0.44 -8.77 15.36
CA VAL A 142 -0.91 -8.42 14.93
C VAL A 142 -1.73 -8.13 16.18
N LEU A 143 -2.30 -6.93 16.26
CA LEU A 143 -3.15 -6.52 17.39
C LEU A 143 -4.46 -5.97 16.86
N SER A 144 -5.55 -6.33 17.54
CA SER A 144 -6.88 -5.74 17.37
C SER A 144 -7.48 -5.54 18.76
N GLU A 145 -8.07 -4.37 19.01
CA GLU A 145 -8.69 -4.05 20.30
C GLU A 145 -10.04 -4.75 20.50
N LYS A 146 -10.64 -5.30 19.43
CA LYS A 146 -11.97 -5.89 19.46
C LYS A 146 -11.96 -7.35 19.02
N GLU A 147 -11.84 -7.58 17.73
CA GLU A 147 -12.08 -8.90 17.13
C GLU A 147 -11.00 -9.21 16.11
N MET A 148 -10.65 -10.50 16.02
CA MET A 148 -9.78 -11.06 14.98
C MET A 148 -10.41 -12.38 14.52
N ASP A 149 -10.75 -12.46 13.24
CA ASP A 149 -11.33 -13.64 12.62
C ASP A 149 -10.34 -14.33 11.68
N TYR A 150 -10.23 -15.64 11.80
CA TYR A 150 -9.43 -16.48 10.91
C TYR A 150 -10.30 -17.63 10.41
N LYS A 151 -10.53 -17.66 9.09
CA LYS A 151 -11.37 -18.68 8.46
C LYS A 151 -10.68 -19.22 7.22
N SER A 152 -10.51 -20.54 7.19
CA SER A 152 -10.07 -21.29 6.00
C SER A 152 -11.14 -22.31 5.64
N LYS A 153 -11.29 -22.60 4.35
CA LYS A 153 -12.15 -23.72 3.90
C LYS A 153 -11.46 -25.06 4.06
N ASP A 154 -10.14 -25.08 3.95
CA ASP A 154 -9.33 -26.27 4.03
C ASP A 154 -8.69 -26.35 5.43
N ASN A 155 -7.40 -26.03 5.55
CA ASN A 155 -6.67 -26.11 6.80
C ASN A 155 -6.26 -24.74 7.36
N ILE A 156 -6.08 -24.71 8.68
CA ILE A 156 -5.32 -23.68 9.41
C ILE A 156 -4.26 -24.45 10.20
N LEU A 157 -2.97 -24.13 10.00
CA LEU A 157 -1.84 -24.78 10.67
C LEU A 157 -1.01 -23.74 11.42
N PHE A 158 -0.79 -23.99 12.72
CA PHE A 158 0.17 -23.24 13.53
C PHE A 158 1.35 -24.15 13.86
N THR A 159 2.57 -23.68 13.62
CA THR A 159 3.79 -24.44 13.91
C THR A 159 4.83 -23.50 14.52
N SER A 160 5.47 -23.96 15.58
CA SER A 160 6.55 -23.25 16.27
C SER A 160 7.56 -24.27 16.78
N ASN A 161 8.84 -23.92 16.74
CA ASN A 161 9.92 -24.79 17.21
C ASN A 161 10.04 -24.81 18.74
N GLU A 162 9.63 -23.74 19.41
CA GLU A 162 9.77 -23.60 20.86
C GLU A 162 8.43 -23.74 21.57
N SER A 163 7.49 -22.83 21.31
CA SER A 163 6.22 -22.81 22.02
C SER A 163 5.07 -22.26 21.17
N ILE A 164 3.86 -22.72 21.49
CA ILE A 164 2.59 -22.16 21.05
C ILE A 164 1.74 -21.99 22.31
N GLY A 165 1.14 -20.81 22.49
CA GLY A 165 0.30 -20.49 23.64
C GLY A 165 -1.03 -19.89 23.22
N PHE A 166 -2.07 -20.20 23.97
CA PHE A 166 -3.40 -19.60 23.85
C PHE A 166 -3.85 -19.21 25.26
N GLU A 167 -4.16 -17.93 25.46
CA GLU A 167 -4.54 -17.37 26.76
C GLU A 167 -5.83 -16.56 26.60
N SER A 168 -6.77 -16.75 27.52
CA SER A 168 -8.04 -16.02 27.56
C SER A 168 -8.54 -15.89 28.99
N ASP A 169 -9.03 -14.70 29.36
CA ASP A 169 -9.59 -14.45 30.70
C ASP A 169 -10.94 -15.15 30.95
N LYS A 170 -11.66 -15.48 29.86
CA LYS A 170 -13.01 -16.05 29.92
C LYS A 170 -12.98 -17.49 29.42
N ASN A 171 -13.31 -17.69 28.15
CA ASN A 171 -13.51 -19.01 27.58
C ASN A 171 -12.57 -19.22 26.38
N THR A 172 -11.90 -20.36 26.38
CA THR A 172 -11.24 -20.93 25.20
C THR A 172 -11.94 -22.25 24.87
N SER A 173 -12.42 -22.39 23.62
CA SER A 173 -13.17 -23.58 23.18
C SER A 173 -12.54 -24.21 21.94
N MET A 174 -12.52 -25.54 21.90
CA MET A 174 -12.14 -26.32 20.72
C MET A 174 -13.29 -27.26 20.37
N VAL A 175 -13.81 -27.15 19.14
CA VAL A 175 -14.93 -27.97 18.65
C VAL A 175 -14.51 -28.56 17.30
N ALA A 176 -14.48 -29.88 17.22
CA ALA A 176 -14.11 -30.63 16.02
C ALA A 176 -14.69 -32.05 16.11
N ASP A 177 -14.75 -32.75 14.98
CA ASP A 177 -15.13 -34.18 14.94
C ASP A 177 -14.20 -35.04 15.79
N ASN A 178 -12.91 -34.70 15.83
CA ASN A 178 -11.93 -35.29 16.72
C ASN A 178 -10.91 -34.26 17.18
N ILE A 179 -10.44 -34.41 18.42
CA ILE A 179 -9.34 -33.65 18.99
C ILE A 179 -8.30 -34.64 19.48
N THR A 180 -7.08 -34.53 18.96
CA THR A 180 -5.95 -35.39 19.35
C THR A 180 -4.86 -34.54 19.99
N THR A 181 -4.44 -34.93 21.19
CA THR A 181 -3.37 -34.28 21.94
C THR A 181 -2.30 -35.32 22.26
N TYR A 182 -1.05 -34.99 22.01
CA TYR A 182 0.08 -35.85 22.33
C TYR A 182 1.22 -35.02 22.93
N ALA A 183 1.66 -35.41 24.12
CA ALA A 183 2.87 -34.90 24.74
C ALA A 183 3.90 -36.01 24.83
N LYS A 184 5.15 -35.73 24.43
CA LYS A 184 6.25 -36.71 24.50
C LYS A 184 6.64 -37.05 25.94
N THR A 185 6.44 -36.11 26.85
CA THR A 185 6.89 -36.23 28.24
C THR A 185 5.72 -36.09 29.21
N ILE A 186 5.14 -34.90 29.33
CA ILE A 186 4.15 -34.57 30.35
C ILE A 186 2.92 -33.94 29.67
N HIS A 187 1.74 -34.44 30.01
CA HIS A 187 0.46 -33.84 29.63
C HIS A 187 -0.27 -33.41 30.91
N GLU A 188 -0.35 -32.10 31.16
CA GLU A 188 -1.02 -31.54 32.33
C GLU A 188 -2.37 -30.94 31.96
N LEU A 189 -3.40 -31.32 32.73
CA LEU A 189 -4.72 -30.70 32.72
C LEU A 189 -4.99 -30.21 34.14
N LYS A 190 -5.15 -28.90 34.32
CA LYS A 190 -5.32 -28.24 35.62
C LYS A 190 -6.55 -27.36 35.60
N ALA A 191 -7.32 -27.40 36.68
CA ALA A 191 -8.45 -26.53 36.92
C ALA A 191 -8.52 -26.19 38.41
N ASP A 192 -8.79 -24.94 38.75
CA ASP A 192 -8.80 -24.48 40.14
C ASP A 192 -10.07 -24.87 40.89
N SER A 193 -11.19 -24.98 40.16
CA SER A 193 -12.50 -25.27 40.76
C SER A 193 -13.04 -26.65 40.39
N GLU A 194 -13.05 -27.00 39.11
CA GLU A 194 -13.70 -28.23 38.64
C GLU A 194 -13.13 -28.65 37.28
N ALA A 195 -12.94 -29.95 37.10
CA ALA A 195 -12.62 -30.55 35.81
C ALA A 195 -13.63 -31.64 35.47
N THR A 196 -14.21 -31.59 34.27
CA THR A 196 -15.21 -32.57 33.82
C THR A 196 -14.76 -33.24 32.53
N ILE A 197 -14.87 -34.57 32.51
CA ILE A 197 -14.78 -35.40 31.30
C ILE A 197 -16.16 -36.00 31.09
N GLN A 198 -16.79 -35.72 29.95
CA GLN A 198 -18.13 -36.20 29.65
C GLN A 198 -18.15 -36.97 28.32
N VAL A 199 -18.79 -38.14 28.33
CA VAL A 199 -19.01 -39.01 27.16
C VAL A 199 -20.47 -39.46 27.15
N GLY A 200 -21.32 -38.76 26.38
CA GLY A 200 -22.77 -38.95 26.45
C GLY A 200 -23.30 -38.65 27.87
N GLU A 201 -23.92 -39.63 28.51
CA GLU A 201 -24.40 -39.55 29.90
C GLU A 201 -23.31 -39.91 30.93
N THR A 202 -22.18 -40.49 30.51
CA THR A 202 -21.07 -40.86 31.39
C THR A 202 -20.26 -39.62 31.75
N ILE A 203 -19.98 -39.43 33.05
CA ILE A 203 -19.29 -38.26 33.58
C ILE A 203 -18.19 -38.69 34.55
N ILE A 204 -17.01 -38.09 34.43
CA ILE A 204 -15.99 -38.01 35.47
C ILE A 204 -15.86 -36.54 35.84
N ASN A 205 -16.10 -36.22 37.10
CA ASN A 205 -16.07 -34.86 37.61
C ASN A 205 -15.14 -34.79 38.81
N ALA A 206 -14.09 -33.98 38.71
CA ALA A 206 -13.11 -33.76 39.77
C ALA A 206 -13.30 -32.37 40.37
N LYS A 207 -13.42 -32.32 41.69
CA LYS A 207 -13.52 -31.12 42.52
C LYS A 207 -12.35 -31.11 43.52
N PRO A 208 -12.13 -30.01 44.27
CA PRO A 208 -10.98 -29.92 45.18
C PRO A 208 -10.98 -30.96 46.30
N ASP A 209 -12.17 -31.43 46.71
CA ASP A 209 -12.39 -32.31 47.85
C ASP A 209 -12.94 -33.71 47.49
N CYS A 210 -13.34 -33.93 46.23
CA CYS A 210 -13.93 -35.20 45.79
C CYS A 210 -13.79 -35.47 44.29
N VAL A 211 -14.00 -36.74 43.92
CA VAL A 211 -14.14 -37.20 42.53
C VAL A 211 -15.44 -37.98 42.39
N ILE A 212 -16.27 -37.61 41.42
CA ILE A 212 -17.56 -38.23 41.14
C ILE A 212 -17.51 -38.90 39.77
N ILE A 213 -17.89 -40.17 39.71
CA ILE A 213 -17.98 -40.96 38.47
C ILE A 213 -19.42 -41.43 38.31
N LYS A 214 -20.07 -41.05 37.19
CA LYS A 214 -21.42 -41.49 36.83
C LYS A 214 -21.36 -42.27 35.53
N ALA A 215 -21.86 -43.51 35.54
CA ALA A 215 -21.89 -44.36 34.35
C ALA A 215 -23.00 -45.41 34.46
N GLY A 216 -23.77 -45.63 33.38
CA GLY A 216 -24.78 -46.70 33.32
C GLY A 216 -25.88 -46.61 34.40
N GLY A 217 -26.21 -45.39 34.85
CA GLY A 217 -27.20 -45.16 35.91
C GLY A 217 -26.67 -45.31 37.34
N VAL A 218 -25.38 -45.60 37.52
CA VAL A 218 -24.70 -45.70 38.82
C VAL A 218 -23.86 -44.45 39.06
N GLU A 219 -23.81 -43.99 40.31
CA GLU A 219 -22.98 -42.88 40.76
C GLU A 219 -22.02 -43.38 41.86
N VAL A 220 -20.75 -43.03 41.74
CA VAL A 220 -19.71 -43.35 42.72
C VAL A 220 -19.00 -42.06 43.09
N THR A 221 -18.88 -41.79 44.39
CA THR A 221 -18.16 -40.63 44.93
C THR A 221 -16.96 -41.08 45.73
N ILE A 222 -15.80 -40.48 45.49
CA ILE A 222 -14.59 -40.63 46.30
C ILE A 222 -14.34 -39.31 47.01
N ASP A 223 -14.40 -39.32 48.34
CA ASP A 223 -14.20 -38.15 49.19
C ASP A 223 -13.30 -38.47 50.41
N SER A 224 -13.30 -37.60 51.42
CA SER A 224 -12.55 -37.78 52.67
C SER A 224 -12.99 -39.00 53.50
N ASN A 225 -14.18 -39.55 53.26
CA ASN A 225 -14.69 -40.76 53.88
C ASN A 225 -14.37 -42.03 53.08
N GLY A 226 -13.72 -41.90 51.92
CA GLY A 226 -13.36 -43.00 51.04
C GLY A 226 -14.32 -43.16 49.86
N LEU A 227 -14.59 -44.40 49.47
CA LEU A 227 -15.46 -44.74 48.35
C LEU A 227 -16.93 -44.87 48.83
N VAL A 228 -17.82 -44.05 48.28
CA VAL A 228 -19.27 -44.05 48.52
C VAL A 228 -19.98 -44.45 47.21
N VAL A 229 -20.85 -45.46 47.29
CA VAL A 229 -21.60 -46.05 46.15
C VAL A 229 -23.10 -46.00 46.44
#